data_AF-A0A7V9RFU7-F1
#
_entry.id   AF-A0A7V9RFU7-F1
#
_cell.length_a   1.000
_cell.length_b   1.000
_cell.length_c   1.000
_cell.angle_alpha   90.00
_cell.angle_beta   90.00
_cell.angle_gamma   90.00
#
_symmetry.space_group_name_H-M   'P 1'
#
loop_
_entity.id
_entity.type
_entity.pdbx_description
1 polymer ?
#
loop_
_entity_poly.entity_id
_entity_poly.type
_entity_poly.pdbx_seq_one_letter_code
_entity_poly.pdbx_strand_id
1 'polypeptide(L)'
;MNAAIAQETSARMPRLLPPFPTDAALRLEASSHGALERVFLRGEMPELDQLVGWEFRGINHPRWAKLAGIKKFVKGFYQNEYGRVMGYNCPVVQNVLDGRWHTKPSDTAPKRFGFYEVAPVDATARDNEYLHSVLLDYGKGGNKVWDPTSGLRDYLVQVDPANPDLFLGKAYYAVGPLRVHSNFFILERFRRGLTDYARR
;
A
#
# COMPACT_ATOMS: atom_id res chain seq x y z
N MET A 1 16.78 -26.55 38.93
CA MET A 1 17.51 -25.96 37.80
C MET A 1 16.86 -26.49 36.53
N ASN A 2 15.96 -25.73 35.90
CA ASN A 2 15.32 -26.12 34.64
C ASN A 2 15.74 -25.12 33.57
N ALA A 3 16.35 -25.66 32.51
CA ALA A 3 16.96 -24.91 31.43
C ALA A 3 15.89 -24.12 30.66
N ALA A 4 16.16 -22.84 30.47
CA ALA A 4 15.40 -21.98 29.57
C ALA A 4 15.62 -22.43 28.13
N ILE A 5 14.53 -22.79 27.45
CA ILE A 5 14.51 -22.97 26.00
C ILE A 5 14.60 -21.58 25.39
N ALA A 6 15.81 -21.17 25.02
CA ALA A 6 16.01 -20.03 24.15
C ALA A 6 15.45 -20.40 22.77
N GLN A 7 14.37 -19.73 22.36
CA GLN A 7 13.94 -19.74 20.97
C GLN A 7 15.04 -19.06 20.15
N GLU A 8 15.78 -19.86 19.39
CA GLU A 8 16.64 -19.37 18.32
C GLU A 8 15.76 -18.64 17.30
N THR A 9 15.81 -17.32 17.34
CA THR A 9 15.42 -16.45 16.25
C THR A 9 16.33 -16.79 15.08
N SER A 10 15.92 -17.73 14.24
CA SER A 10 16.53 -17.99 12.94
C SER A 10 16.55 -16.67 12.17
N ALA A 11 17.70 -16.00 12.17
CA ALA A 11 17.95 -14.78 11.44
C ALA A 11 17.76 -15.09 9.94
N ARG A 12 16.54 -14.88 9.42
CA ARG A 12 16.26 -14.93 7.98
C ARG A 12 17.26 -14.00 7.31
N MET A 13 18.07 -14.52 6.40
CA MET A 13 18.95 -13.70 5.58
C MET A 13 18.12 -12.57 4.94
N PRO A 14 18.65 -11.34 4.87
CA PRO A 14 17.90 -10.22 4.31
C PRO A 14 17.53 -10.53 2.86
N ARG A 15 16.21 -10.67 2.60
CA ARG A 15 15.68 -10.88 1.24
C ARG A 15 16.10 -9.70 0.37
N LEU A 16 16.90 -9.96 -0.66
CA LEU A 16 17.29 -8.95 -1.65
C LEU A 16 16.07 -8.57 -2.50
N LEU A 17 15.71 -7.29 -2.50
CA LEU A 17 14.62 -6.77 -3.30
C LEU A 17 15.15 -6.28 -4.66
N PRO A 18 14.43 -6.52 -5.76
CA PRO A 18 14.87 -6.07 -7.08
C PRO A 18 14.82 -4.54 -7.17
N PRO A 19 15.82 -3.89 -7.79
CA PRO A 19 15.87 -2.42 -7.89
C PRO A 19 14.79 -1.83 -8.80
N PHE A 20 14.22 -2.65 -9.69
CA PHE A 20 13.17 -2.31 -10.66
C PHE A 20 11.92 -3.17 -10.43
N PRO A 21 10.73 -2.74 -10.92
CA PRO A 21 9.51 -3.53 -10.84
C PRO A 21 9.71 -4.93 -11.42
N THR A 22 9.10 -5.95 -10.81
CA THR A 22 9.12 -7.29 -11.40
C THR A 22 8.19 -7.38 -12.62
N ASP A 23 8.41 -8.38 -13.45
CA ASP A 23 7.50 -8.71 -14.55
C ASP A 23 6.08 -9.00 -14.05
N ALA A 24 5.91 -9.50 -12.83
CA ALA A 24 4.59 -9.73 -12.25
C ALA A 24 3.84 -8.41 -12.01
N ALA A 25 4.51 -7.40 -11.46
CA ALA A 25 3.93 -6.07 -11.29
C ALA A 25 3.61 -5.41 -12.65
N LEU A 26 4.50 -5.54 -13.63
CA LEU A 26 4.29 -4.99 -14.97
C LEU A 26 3.15 -5.70 -15.72
N ARG A 27 2.98 -7.03 -15.55
CA ARG A 27 1.83 -7.76 -16.11
C ARG A 27 0.50 -7.28 -15.55
N LEU A 28 0.43 -6.97 -14.25
CA LEU A 28 -0.77 -6.38 -13.66
C LEU A 28 -1.04 -4.98 -14.23
N GLU A 29 -0.01 -4.15 -14.41
CA GLU A 29 -0.16 -2.83 -15.04
C GLU A 29 -0.75 -2.92 -16.46
N ALA A 30 -0.26 -3.88 -17.24
CA ALA A 30 -0.71 -4.11 -18.62
C ALA A 30 -2.08 -4.83 -18.71
N SER A 31 -2.60 -5.35 -17.60
CA SER A 31 -3.83 -6.14 -17.57
C SER A 31 -5.06 -5.29 -17.85
N SER A 32 -6.12 -5.91 -18.38
CA SER A 32 -7.42 -5.24 -18.52
C SER A 32 -8.08 -5.05 -17.16
N HIS A 33 -9.01 -4.10 -17.07
CA HIS A 33 -9.78 -3.86 -15.85
C HIS A 33 -10.48 -5.14 -15.34
N GLY A 34 -11.13 -5.90 -16.23
CA GLY A 34 -11.79 -7.16 -15.84
C GLY A 34 -10.83 -8.27 -15.41
N ALA A 35 -9.58 -8.27 -15.90
CA ALA A 35 -8.55 -9.17 -15.40
C ALA A 35 -8.10 -8.79 -13.99
N LEU A 36 -7.91 -7.49 -13.73
CA LEU A 36 -7.59 -6.96 -12.41
C LEU A 36 -8.71 -7.22 -11.40
N GLU A 37 -9.97 -7.06 -11.79
CA GLU A 37 -11.12 -7.40 -10.94
C GLU A 37 -11.07 -8.87 -10.52
N ARG A 38 -10.81 -9.79 -11.44
CA ARG A 38 -10.69 -11.23 -11.12
C ARG A 38 -9.51 -11.53 -10.19
N VAL A 39 -8.37 -10.86 -10.38
CA VAL A 39 -7.22 -10.99 -9.48
C VAL A 39 -7.59 -10.46 -8.09
N PHE A 40 -8.23 -9.29 -8.02
CA PHE A 40 -8.60 -8.65 -6.77
C PHE A 40 -9.60 -9.49 -5.95
N LEU A 41 -10.62 -10.04 -6.61
CA LEU A 41 -11.63 -10.89 -5.95
C LEU A 41 -11.08 -12.25 -5.48
N ARG A 42 -9.94 -12.70 -6.02
CA ARG A 42 -9.27 -13.95 -5.63
C ARG A 42 -8.07 -13.76 -4.71
N GLY A 43 -7.65 -12.50 -4.50
CA GLY A 43 -6.55 -12.19 -3.61
C GLY A 43 -6.90 -12.54 -2.16
N GLU A 44 -5.87 -12.60 -1.33
CA GLU A 44 -6.02 -12.88 0.10
C GLU A 44 -5.79 -11.61 0.92
N MET A 45 -6.28 -11.64 2.17
CA MET A 45 -6.06 -10.53 3.09
C MET A 45 -4.57 -10.45 3.44
N PRO A 46 -3.92 -9.29 3.25
CA PRO A 46 -2.55 -9.11 3.68
C PRO A 46 -2.40 -9.27 5.19
N GLU A 47 -1.36 -10.00 5.61
CA GLU A 47 -0.92 -9.97 7.00
C GLU A 47 -0.31 -8.59 7.30
N LEU A 48 -0.80 -7.92 8.34
CA LEU A 48 -0.42 -6.54 8.65
C LEU A 48 1.06 -6.40 9.02
N ASP A 49 1.62 -7.39 9.70
CA ASP A 49 3.03 -7.44 10.10
C ASP A 49 3.98 -7.47 8.89
N GLN A 50 3.52 -8.00 7.75
CA GLN A 50 4.25 -7.98 6.49
C GLN A 50 4.26 -6.60 5.84
N LEU A 51 3.34 -5.70 6.20
CA LEU A 51 3.31 -4.33 5.69
C LEU A 51 4.22 -3.41 6.50
N VAL A 52 4.13 -3.48 7.83
CA VAL A 52 4.81 -2.56 8.76
C VAL A 52 6.33 -2.52 8.55
N GLY A 53 6.90 -1.31 8.55
CA GLY A 53 8.34 -1.10 8.38
C GLY A 53 8.82 -1.13 6.93
N TRP A 54 7.89 -1.16 5.97
CA TRP A 54 8.21 -1.21 4.54
C TRP A 54 7.56 -0.08 3.75
N GLU A 55 8.28 0.34 2.72
CA GLU A 55 7.78 1.14 1.61
C GLU A 55 7.62 0.25 0.38
N PHE A 56 6.52 0.48 -0.33
CA PHE A 56 6.11 -0.22 -1.53
C PHE A 56 6.09 0.77 -2.69
N ARG A 57 6.68 0.38 -3.81
CA ARG A 57 6.57 1.12 -5.07
C ARG A 57 5.21 0.84 -5.68
N GLY A 58 4.55 1.92 -6.08
CA GLY A 58 3.19 1.90 -6.56
C GLY A 58 3.07 2.31 -8.02
N ILE A 59 2.16 1.64 -8.73
CA ILE A 59 1.74 1.99 -10.09
C ILE A 59 0.22 2.15 -10.12
N ASN A 60 -0.27 3.32 -10.51
CA ASN A 60 -1.70 3.53 -10.78
C ASN A 60 -2.03 2.90 -12.14
N HIS A 61 -3.04 2.04 -12.22
CA HIS A 61 -3.46 1.38 -13.47
C HIS A 61 -3.89 2.34 -14.58
N PRO A 62 -4.74 3.37 -14.35
CA PRO A 62 -5.37 4.09 -15.44
C PRO A 62 -4.36 4.84 -16.30
N ARG A 63 -4.56 4.80 -17.62
CA ARG A 63 -3.65 5.44 -18.59
C ARG A 63 -3.56 6.96 -18.39
N TRP A 64 -4.64 7.59 -17.95
CA TRP A 64 -4.68 9.04 -17.66
C TRP A 64 -3.77 9.44 -16.48
N ALA A 65 -3.43 8.51 -15.58
CA ALA A 65 -2.54 8.79 -14.45
C ALA A 65 -1.15 9.28 -14.90
N LYS A 66 -0.70 8.87 -16.10
CA LYS A 66 0.53 9.37 -16.71
C LYS A 66 0.42 10.86 -17.06
N LEU A 67 -0.71 11.26 -17.63
CA LEU A 67 -0.97 12.66 -17.99
C LEU A 67 -1.12 13.55 -16.74
N ALA A 68 -1.75 13.02 -15.69
CA ALA A 68 -1.90 13.70 -14.41
C ALA A 68 -0.63 13.68 -13.53
N GLY A 69 0.47 13.05 -13.99
CA GLY A 69 1.73 13.01 -13.26
C GLY A 69 1.72 12.16 -11.98
N ILE A 70 0.77 11.22 -11.86
CA ILE A 70 0.56 10.37 -10.69
C ILE A 70 0.68 8.87 -11.02
N LYS A 71 1.28 8.50 -12.16
CA LYS A 71 1.40 7.10 -12.59
C LYS A 71 2.21 6.26 -11.60
N LYS A 72 3.34 6.79 -11.13
CA LYS A 72 4.22 6.17 -10.14
C LYS A 72 4.07 6.87 -8.79
N PHE A 73 4.13 6.12 -7.70
CA PHE A 73 4.13 6.64 -6.32
C PHE A 73 4.82 5.67 -5.36
N VAL A 74 5.05 6.04 -4.09
CA VAL A 74 5.41 5.10 -3.03
C VAL A 74 4.36 5.16 -1.93
N LYS A 75 4.03 4.02 -1.31
CA LYS A 75 3.25 3.94 -0.07
C LYS A 75 4.09 3.30 1.02
N GLY A 76 4.10 3.88 2.22
CA GLY A 76 4.79 3.32 3.38
C GLY A 76 3.82 2.94 4.48
N PHE A 77 4.19 1.95 5.29
CA PHE A 77 3.38 1.42 6.39
C PHE A 77 4.23 1.38 7.66
N TYR A 78 3.65 1.83 8.77
CA TYR A 78 4.32 1.95 10.06
C TYR A 78 3.32 1.67 11.19
N GLN A 79 3.83 1.44 12.40
CA GLN A 79 2.99 1.34 13.59
C GLN A 79 3.09 2.64 14.39
N ASN A 80 1.95 3.19 14.82
CA ASN A 80 1.96 4.36 15.69
C ASN A 80 2.14 3.96 17.17
N GLU A 81 2.27 4.96 18.04
CA GLU A 81 2.45 4.77 19.49
C GLU A 81 1.30 4.02 20.18
N TYR A 82 0.11 3.99 19.59
CA TYR A 82 -1.07 3.27 20.09
C TYR A 82 -1.18 1.85 19.51
N GLY A 83 -0.17 1.39 18.79
CA GLY A 83 -0.14 0.07 18.18
C GLY A 83 -0.98 -0.07 16.90
N ARG A 84 -1.59 1.02 16.39
CA ARG A 84 -2.34 0.99 15.13
C ARG A 84 -1.40 0.98 13.93
N VAL A 85 -1.76 0.20 12.91
CA VAL A 85 -1.06 0.24 11.63
C VAL A 85 -1.54 1.45 10.85
N MET A 86 -0.58 2.27 10.45
CA MET A 86 -0.78 3.51 9.73
C MET A 86 0.03 3.45 8.44
N GLY A 87 -0.24 4.38 7.53
CA GLY A 87 0.61 4.56 6.36
C GLY A 87 0.55 5.96 5.79
N TYR A 88 1.34 6.14 4.75
CA TYR A 88 1.53 7.42 4.05
C TYR A 88 1.83 7.19 2.57
N ASN A 89 1.76 8.26 1.79
CA ASN A 89 2.18 8.29 0.39
C ASN A 89 3.43 9.18 0.24
N CYS A 90 4.30 8.84 -0.70
CA CYS A 90 5.40 9.69 -1.15
C CYS A 90 5.29 9.93 -2.66
N PRO A 91 5.41 11.18 -3.12
CA PRO A 91 5.45 11.46 -4.55
C PRO A 91 6.80 11.02 -5.10
N VAL A 92 6.82 10.61 -6.37
CA VAL A 92 8.05 10.21 -7.06
C VAL A 92 8.26 10.93 -8.38
N VAL A 93 9.48 10.88 -8.88
CA VAL A 93 9.82 11.28 -10.25
C VAL A 93 9.10 10.37 -11.25
N GLN A 94 8.41 10.97 -12.22
CA GLN A 94 7.68 10.26 -13.27
C GLN A 94 8.59 10.01 -14.48
N ASN A 95 9.60 9.15 -14.30
CA ASN A 95 10.45 8.64 -15.37
C ASN A 95 9.78 7.44 -16.10
N VAL A 96 10.53 6.68 -16.88
CA VAL A 96 10.04 5.45 -17.53
C VAL A 96 9.46 4.47 -16.50
N LEU A 97 8.45 3.71 -16.91
CA LEU A 97 7.62 2.91 -16.00
C LEU A 97 8.44 1.88 -15.22
N ASP A 98 9.32 1.16 -15.90
CA ASP A 98 10.26 0.16 -15.40
C ASP A 98 11.53 0.77 -14.75
N GLY A 99 11.69 2.08 -14.80
CA GLY A 99 12.80 2.79 -14.16
C GLY A 99 12.67 2.84 -12.64
N ARG A 100 13.77 3.19 -11.95
CA ARG A 100 13.82 3.31 -10.48
C ARG A 100 12.81 4.33 -9.94
N TRP A 101 12.24 4.05 -8.77
CA TRP A 101 11.40 4.99 -8.01
C TRP A 101 12.29 5.94 -7.21
N HIS A 102 12.30 7.21 -7.58
CA HIS A 102 12.98 8.28 -6.85
C HIS A 102 11.95 9.13 -6.11
N THR A 103 11.97 9.11 -4.77
CA THR A 103 11.01 9.89 -3.98
C THR A 103 11.36 11.38 -3.99
N LYS A 104 10.34 12.24 -3.92
CA LYS A 104 10.48 13.69 -3.88
C LYS A 104 10.33 14.20 -2.44
N PRO A 105 11.07 15.24 -2.02
CA PRO A 105 12.12 15.92 -2.79
C PRO A 105 13.42 15.10 -2.92
N SER A 106 13.62 14.10 -2.05
CA SER A 106 14.77 13.18 -2.13
C SER A 106 14.44 11.77 -1.63
N ASP A 107 15.32 10.81 -1.94
CA ASP A 107 15.24 9.43 -1.43
C ASP A 107 15.48 9.31 0.08
N THR A 108 16.26 10.22 0.66
CA THR A 108 16.65 10.22 2.08
C THR A 108 15.66 10.97 2.97
N ALA A 109 14.95 11.96 2.42
CA ALA A 109 13.96 12.77 3.12
C ALA A 109 12.71 12.96 2.25
N PRO A 110 11.97 11.88 1.94
CA PRO A 110 10.77 11.98 1.12
C PRO A 110 9.69 12.80 1.81
N LYS A 111 8.95 13.57 1.01
CA LYS A 111 7.68 14.18 1.44
C LYS A 111 6.68 13.05 1.65
N ARG A 112 6.11 12.99 2.85
CA ARG A 112 5.03 12.07 3.23
C ARG A 112 3.72 12.85 3.32
N PHE A 113 2.66 12.33 2.71
CA PHE A 113 1.34 12.98 2.67
C PHE A 113 0.22 11.96 2.51
N GLY A 114 -1.03 12.39 2.68
CA GLY A 114 -2.21 11.53 2.56
C GLY A 114 -2.06 10.31 3.47
N PHE A 115 -1.99 10.55 4.77
CA PHE A 115 -1.84 9.47 5.74
C PHE A 115 -3.13 8.64 5.81
N TYR A 116 -3.06 7.39 6.25
CA TYR A 116 -4.22 6.52 6.37
C TYR A 116 -4.03 5.54 7.53
N GLU A 117 -5.14 5.08 8.10
CA GLU A 117 -5.15 3.90 8.97
C GLU A 117 -5.27 2.64 8.11
N VAL A 118 -4.64 1.54 8.55
CA VAL A 118 -4.74 0.23 7.90
C VAL A 118 -5.31 -0.76 8.89
N ALA A 119 -6.41 -1.42 8.51
CA ALA A 119 -7.05 -2.44 9.33
C ALA A 119 -7.74 -3.48 8.43
N PRO A 120 -7.96 -4.71 8.91
CA PRO A 120 -8.92 -5.62 8.29
C PRO A 120 -10.26 -4.92 8.10
N VAL A 121 -10.95 -5.24 7.00
CA VAL A 121 -12.28 -4.68 6.76
C VAL A 121 -13.25 -5.17 7.83
N ASP A 122 -13.91 -4.23 8.51
CA ASP A 122 -14.96 -4.49 9.50
C ASP A 122 -16.30 -4.75 8.79
N ALA A 123 -16.86 -5.94 8.98
CA ALA A 123 -18.12 -6.36 8.35
C ALA A 123 -19.33 -5.50 8.75
N THR A 124 -19.26 -4.80 9.89
CA THR A 124 -20.33 -3.94 10.40
C THR A 124 -20.19 -2.48 9.97
N ALA A 125 -19.01 -2.09 9.45
CA ALA A 125 -18.74 -0.74 9.01
C ALA A 125 -19.40 -0.43 7.66
N ARG A 126 -19.46 0.85 7.31
CA ARG A 126 -19.93 1.29 5.97
C ARG A 126 -18.98 0.86 4.85
N ASP A 127 -17.68 0.82 5.14
CA ASP A 127 -16.62 0.51 4.17
C ASP A 127 -16.30 -0.99 4.21
N ASN A 128 -17.30 -1.82 3.89
CA ASN A 128 -17.29 -3.28 4.11
C ASN A 128 -17.43 -4.13 2.83
N GLU A 129 -17.19 -3.55 1.65
CA GLU A 129 -17.44 -4.22 0.36
C GLU A 129 -16.57 -5.48 0.16
N TYR A 130 -15.34 -5.49 0.69
CA TYR A 130 -14.35 -6.54 0.45
C TYR A 130 -13.76 -7.08 1.76
N LEU A 131 -14.47 -7.99 2.42
CA LEU A 131 -14.09 -8.54 3.73
C LEU A 131 -12.76 -9.32 3.72
N HIS A 132 -12.31 -9.78 2.56
CA HIS A 132 -11.04 -10.50 2.37
C HIS A 132 -9.84 -9.56 2.16
N SER A 133 -9.98 -8.27 2.47
CA SER A 133 -8.96 -7.24 2.24
C SER A 133 -8.66 -6.46 3.52
N VAL A 134 -7.57 -5.70 3.48
CA VAL A 134 -7.36 -4.59 4.43
C VAL A 134 -7.83 -3.29 3.79
N LEU A 135 -8.38 -2.40 4.62
CA LEU A 135 -8.78 -1.06 4.23
C LEU A 135 -7.70 -0.05 4.59
N LEU A 136 -7.27 0.75 3.62
CA LEU A 136 -6.50 1.97 3.83
C LEU A 136 -7.50 3.13 3.94
N ASP A 137 -7.83 3.52 5.17
CA ASP A 137 -8.79 4.59 5.48
C ASP A 137 -8.08 5.93 5.66
N TYR A 138 -8.11 6.75 4.62
CA TYR A 138 -7.51 8.09 4.65
C TYR A 138 -8.28 9.09 5.53
N GLY A 139 -9.55 8.81 5.83
CA GLY A 139 -10.35 9.61 6.76
C GLY A 139 -9.88 9.45 8.20
N LYS A 140 -9.21 8.34 8.52
CA LYS A 140 -8.60 8.07 9.82
C LYS A 140 -7.10 8.37 9.89
N GLY A 141 -6.51 8.87 8.81
CA GLY A 141 -5.09 9.22 8.76
C GLY A 141 -4.70 10.54 9.43
N GLY A 142 -5.65 11.26 10.04
CA GLY A 142 -5.40 12.59 10.62
C GLY A 142 -5.05 13.67 9.58
N ASN A 143 -5.45 13.49 8.32
CA ASN A 143 -5.35 14.54 7.32
C ASN A 143 -6.32 15.68 7.64
N LYS A 144 -6.05 16.87 7.11
CA LYS A 144 -6.96 18.02 7.28
C LYS A 144 -8.32 17.68 6.66
N VAL A 145 -9.42 18.14 7.25
CA VAL A 145 -10.77 17.81 6.78
C VAL A 145 -11.03 18.26 5.33
N TRP A 146 -10.37 19.33 4.90
CA TRP A 146 -10.41 19.83 3.52
C TRP A 146 -9.33 19.25 2.59
N ASP A 147 -8.48 18.35 3.09
CA ASP A 147 -7.56 17.61 2.25
C ASP A 147 -8.38 16.59 1.44
N PRO A 148 -8.41 16.68 0.09
CA PRO A 148 -9.20 15.77 -0.72
C PRO A 148 -8.77 14.30 -0.54
N THR A 149 -7.53 14.03 -0.12
CA THR A 149 -7.09 12.65 0.13
C THR A 149 -7.87 11.99 1.26
N SER A 150 -8.45 12.75 2.21
CA SER A 150 -9.26 12.23 3.32
C SER A 150 -10.49 11.42 2.86
N GLY A 151 -10.96 11.68 1.63
CA GLY A 151 -12.08 10.95 1.04
C GLY A 151 -11.73 9.55 0.52
N LEU A 152 -10.44 9.19 0.41
CA LEU A 152 -10.03 7.92 -0.19
C LEU A 152 -10.28 6.73 0.72
N ARG A 153 -10.72 5.63 0.11
CA ARG A 153 -10.93 4.31 0.71
C ARG A 153 -10.33 3.28 -0.24
N ASP A 154 -9.13 2.82 0.07
CA ASP A 154 -8.47 1.82 -0.77
C ASP A 154 -8.57 0.46 -0.10
N TYR A 155 -9.12 -0.51 -0.81
CA TYR A 155 -9.06 -1.91 -0.39
C TYR A 155 -7.81 -2.55 -0.97
N LEU A 156 -7.08 -3.35 -0.20
CA LEU A 156 -5.81 -3.95 -0.62
C LEU A 156 -5.83 -5.45 -0.35
N VAL A 157 -5.47 -6.22 -1.38
CA VAL A 157 -5.32 -7.68 -1.31
C VAL A 157 -3.90 -8.08 -1.71
N GLN A 158 -3.42 -9.19 -1.14
CA GLN A 158 -2.23 -9.88 -1.62
C GLN A 158 -2.60 -10.68 -2.87
N VAL A 159 -1.81 -10.50 -3.93
CA VAL A 159 -2.13 -11.07 -5.27
C VAL A 159 -1.94 -12.59 -5.30
N ASP A 160 -0.89 -13.07 -4.62
CA ASP A 160 -0.49 -14.47 -4.58
C ASP A 160 0.03 -14.76 -3.15
N PRO A 161 -0.53 -15.74 -2.42
CA PRO A 161 -0.10 -16.10 -1.08
C PRO A 161 1.38 -16.48 -0.99
N ALA A 162 1.95 -17.02 -2.07
CA ALA A 162 3.37 -17.37 -2.15
C ALA A 162 4.26 -16.13 -2.38
N ASN A 163 3.69 -14.99 -2.78
CA ASN A 163 4.39 -13.74 -3.03
C ASN A 163 3.93 -12.63 -2.07
N PRO A 164 4.56 -12.48 -0.89
CA PRO A 164 4.21 -11.45 0.09
C PRO A 164 4.72 -10.05 -0.30
N ASP A 165 5.25 -9.89 -1.52
CA ASP A 165 5.83 -8.64 -1.99
C ASP A 165 4.94 -7.93 -3.02
N LEU A 166 3.81 -8.52 -3.45
CA LEU A 166 2.96 -7.98 -4.50
C LEU A 166 1.48 -7.91 -4.10
N PHE A 167 0.92 -6.71 -4.20
CA PHE A 167 -0.44 -6.41 -3.79
C PHE A 167 -1.19 -5.66 -4.89
N LEU A 168 -2.51 -5.84 -4.90
CA LEU A 168 -3.42 -5.13 -5.78
C LEU A 168 -4.42 -4.35 -4.92
N GLY A 169 -4.48 -3.06 -5.16
CA GLY A 169 -5.38 -2.15 -4.49
C GLY A 169 -6.50 -1.68 -5.41
N LYS A 170 -7.69 -1.52 -4.85
CA LYS A 170 -8.88 -0.98 -5.51
C LYS A 170 -9.33 0.28 -4.78
N ALA A 171 -9.16 1.43 -5.42
CA ALA A 171 -9.38 2.74 -4.83
C ALA A 171 -10.83 3.20 -5.03
N TYR A 172 -11.42 3.70 -3.95
CA TYR A 172 -12.72 4.37 -3.94
C TYR A 172 -12.60 5.76 -3.34
N TYR A 173 -13.51 6.64 -3.74
CA TYR A 173 -13.70 7.93 -3.12
C TYR A 173 -15.05 7.99 -2.41
N ALA A 174 -15.05 8.42 -1.15
CA ALA A 174 -16.24 8.61 -0.34
C ALA A 174 -16.91 9.96 -0.67
N VAL A 175 -18.13 9.90 -1.18
CA VAL A 175 -19.00 11.08 -1.40
C VAL A 175 -20.27 10.88 -0.57
N GLY A 176 -20.23 11.35 0.68
CA GLY A 176 -21.29 11.05 1.66
C GLY A 176 -21.45 9.53 1.87
N PRO A 177 -22.64 8.95 1.64
CA PRO A 177 -22.84 7.51 1.71
C PRO A 177 -22.30 6.75 0.49
N LEU A 178 -22.08 7.43 -0.64
CA LEU A 178 -21.65 6.77 -1.88
C LEU A 178 -20.15 6.43 -1.84
N ARG A 179 -19.80 5.33 -2.50
CA ARG A 179 -18.42 4.91 -2.77
C ARG A 179 -18.22 4.83 -4.27
N VAL A 180 -17.55 5.84 -4.82
CA VAL A 180 -17.27 5.90 -6.25
C VAL A 180 -15.95 5.22 -6.51
N HIS A 181 -15.98 4.12 -7.24
CA HIS A 181 -14.76 3.44 -7.69
C HIS A 181 -13.94 4.40 -8.58
N SER A 182 -12.67 4.57 -8.23
CA SER A 182 -11.72 5.40 -8.97
C SER A 182 -10.90 4.54 -9.92
N ASN A 183 -10.06 3.66 -9.37
CA ASN A 183 -9.10 2.89 -10.16
C ASN A 183 -8.45 1.75 -9.37
N PHE A 184 -7.78 0.84 -10.10
CA PHE A 184 -6.80 -0.08 -9.52
C PHE A 184 -5.43 0.56 -9.37
N PHE A 185 -4.64 0.07 -8.41
CA PHE A 185 -3.22 0.35 -8.27
C PHE A 185 -2.46 -0.89 -7.81
N ILE A 186 -1.21 -1.03 -8.24
CA ILE A 186 -0.33 -2.12 -7.85
C ILE A 186 0.64 -1.61 -6.80
N LEU A 187 0.91 -2.40 -5.76
CA LEU A 187 2.01 -2.16 -4.82
C LEU A 187 2.99 -3.33 -4.87
N GLU A 188 4.28 -3.02 -4.95
CA GLU A 188 5.34 -4.00 -4.84
C GLU A 188 6.38 -3.59 -3.79
N ARG A 189 6.85 -4.52 -2.95
CA ARG A 189 7.80 -4.22 -1.88
C ARG A 189 9.07 -3.62 -2.45
N PHE A 190 9.48 -2.48 -1.89
CA PHE A 190 10.56 -1.68 -2.47
C PHE A 190 11.76 -1.55 -1.54
N ARG A 191 11.56 -1.00 -0.34
CA ARG A 191 12.65 -0.74 0.61
C ARG A 191 12.13 -0.64 2.03
N ARG A 192 13.03 -0.61 3.01
CA ARG A 192 12.66 -0.29 4.39
C ARG A 192 12.06 1.11 4.47
N GLY A 193 10.92 1.18 5.15
CA GLY A 193 10.19 2.41 5.45
C GLY A 193 10.40 2.83 6.89
N LEU A 194 9.50 3.69 7.36
CA LEU A 194 9.42 4.03 8.77
C LEU A 194 8.86 2.85 9.57
N THR A 195 9.41 2.60 10.75
CA THR A 195 8.83 1.67 11.73
C THR A 195 7.90 2.41 12.69
N ASP A 196 8.29 3.64 13.05
CA ASP A 196 7.54 4.60 13.85
C ASP A 196 7.51 5.97 13.17
N TYR A 197 6.48 6.77 13.44
CA TYR A 197 6.41 8.14 12.95
C TYR A 197 5.60 9.01 13.91
N ALA A 198 6.31 9.90 14.61
CA ALA A 198 5.69 10.99 15.36
C ALA A 198 5.40 12.14 14.39
N ARG A 199 4.11 12.39 14.11
CA ARG A 199 3.69 13.54 13.33
C ARG A 199 3.91 14.80 14.18
N ARG A 200 4.86 15.63 13.78
CA ARG A 200 5.05 16.97 14.35
C ARG A 200 4.00 17.94 13.83
#